data_AF-A0A096A8Y3-F1
#
_entry.id   AF-A0A096A8Y3-F1
#
_cell.length_a   1.000
_cell.length_b   1.000
_cell.length_c   1.000
_cell.angle_alpha   90.00
_cell.angle_beta   90.00
_cell.angle_gamma   90.00
#
_symmetry.space_group_name_H-M   'P 1'
#
loop_
_entity.id
_entity.type
_entity.pdbx_description
1 polymer ?
#
loop_
_entity_poly.entity_id
_entity_poly.type
_entity_poly.pdbx_seq_one_letter_code
_entity_poly.pdbx_strand_id
1 'polypeptide(L)'
;MEQLMLNFDYGKVVDRETTIRRRARTQPMGDCTISSRKQRVMKRNKVLVARYYYWTEIRRRRFDDVIKILSDYEFFVDDRTIQNALVDNDSLYRELLSNKYSARKLASLFPGLSWG
;
A
#
# COMPACT_ATOMS: atom_id res chain seq x y z
N MET A 1 -17.95 22.42 64.76
CA MET A 1 -17.47 22.12 63.40
C MET A 1 -18.56 21.32 62.70
N GLU A 2 -19.41 21.98 61.92
CA GLU A 2 -20.43 21.32 61.11
C GLU A 2 -19.78 20.68 59.89
N GLN A 3 -19.91 19.37 59.75
CA GLN A 3 -19.60 18.67 58.50
C GLN A 3 -20.79 18.84 57.56
N LEU A 4 -20.59 19.63 56.50
CA LEU A 4 -21.52 19.71 55.37
C LEU A 4 -21.52 18.38 54.62
N MET A 5 -22.57 17.58 54.78
CA MET A 5 -22.84 16.42 53.93
C MET A 5 -23.39 16.90 52.58
N LEU A 6 -22.56 16.83 51.54
CA LEU A 6 -22.99 17.02 50.15
C LEU A 6 -23.79 15.79 49.70
N ASN A 7 -25.12 15.91 49.69
CA ASN A 7 -26.00 14.91 49.08
C ASN A 7 -25.90 15.02 47.56
N PHE A 8 -25.01 14.24 46.95
CA PHE A 8 -25.03 14.00 45.51
C PHE A 8 -26.16 13.01 45.21
N ASP A 9 -27.27 13.50 44.66
CA ASP A 9 -28.31 12.65 44.10
C ASP A 9 -27.80 12.06 42.78
N TYR A 10 -27.21 10.87 42.87
CA TYR A 10 -26.81 10.10 41.70
C TYR A 10 -28.07 9.51 41.06
N GLY A 11 -28.70 10.29 40.19
CA GLY A 11 -29.82 9.84 39.38
C GLY A 11 -29.55 8.48 38.72
N LYS A 12 -30.60 7.67 38.56
CA LYS A 12 -30.50 6.28 38.09
C LYS A 12 -29.64 6.16 36.83
N VAL A 13 -28.54 5.43 36.94
CA VAL A 13 -27.68 5.08 35.80
C VAL A 13 -28.50 4.16 34.89
N VAL A 14 -28.83 4.63 33.69
CA VAL A 14 -29.43 3.79 32.66
C VAL A 14 -28.31 2.93 32.08
N ASP A 15 -28.33 1.64 32.37
CA ASP A 15 -27.42 0.66 31.76
C ASP A 15 -27.61 0.67 30.25
N ARG A 16 -26.69 1.35 29.55
CA ARG A 16 -26.63 1.30 28.08
C ARG A 16 -26.02 -0.04 27.71
N GLU A 17 -26.86 -0.99 27.34
CA GLU A 17 -26.43 -2.28 26.80
C GLU A 17 -25.68 -2.04 25.48
N THR A 18 -24.35 -1.90 25.55
CA THR A 18 -23.53 -1.77 24.35
C THR A 18 -23.39 -3.15 23.71
N THR A 19 -24.15 -3.42 22.65
CA THR A 19 -23.95 -4.63 21.84
C THR A 19 -22.58 -4.55 21.16
N ILE A 20 -21.56 -5.18 21.74
CA ILE A 20 -20.22 -5.27 21.13
C ILE A 20 -20.36 -6.12 19.86
N ARG A 21 -20.58 -5.46 18.71
CA ARG A 21 -20.58 -6.11 17.39
C ARG A 21 -19.16 -6.56 17.08
N ARG A 22 -18.83 -7.80 17.44
CA ARG A 22 -17.60 -8.46 17.00
C ARG A 22 -17.63 -8.55 15.48
N ARG A 23 -16.94 -7.65 14.77
CA ARG A 23 -16.75 -7.78 13.33
C ARG A 23 -16.08 -9.14 13.09
N ALA A 24 -16.70 -9.97 12.23
CA ALA A 24 -16.06 -11.19 11.77
C ALA A 24 -14.68 -10.81 11.21
N ARG A 25 -13.63 -11.47 11.71
CA ARG A 25 -12.26 -11.23 11.26
C ARG A 25 -12.11 -11.88 9.89
N THR A 26 -12.69 -11.27 8.84
CA THR A 26 -12.54 -11.73 7.47
C THR A 26 -11.09 -11.47 7.07
N GLN A 27 -10.32 -12.54 6.92
CA GLN A 27 -9.01 -12.43 6.28
C GLN A 27 -9.23 -11.88 4.88
N PRO A 28 -8.44 -10.89 4.43
CA PRO A 28 -8.50 -10.48 3.04
C PRO A 28 -8.19 -11.71 2.18
N MET A 29 -9.07 -12.02 1.24
CA MET A 29 -8.79 -12.99 0.19
C MET A 29 -7.68 -12.38 -0.66
N GLY A 30 -6.43 -12.61 -0.25
CA GLY A 30 -5.27 -12.22 -1.04
C GLY A 30 -5.33 -12.88 -2.42
N ASP A 31 -4.41 -12.51 -3.30
CA ASP A 31 -4.34 -13.13 -4.62
C ASP A 31 -4.00 -14.62 -4.51
N CYS A 32 -5.05 -15.46 -4.61
CA CYS A 32 -4.97 -16.92 -4.47
C CYS A 32 -4.21 -17.59 -5.64
N THR A 33 -3.91 -16.84 -6.70
CA THR A 33 -3.11 -17.35 -7.83
C THR A 33 -1.61 -17.41 -7.52
N ILE A 34 -1.16 -16.75 -6.44
CA ILE A 34 0.25 -16.68 -6.07
C ILE A 34 0.59 -17.77 -5.05
N SER A 35 1.02 -18.92 -5.56
CA SER A 35 1.34 -20.09 -4.72
C SER A 35 2.80 -20.11 -4.25
N SER A 36 3.75 -19.60 -5.05
CA SER A 36 5.19 -19.72 -4.77
C SER A 36 5.89 -18.39 -4.43
N ARG A 37 7.01 -18.48 -3.70
CA ARG A 37 7.92 -17.34 -3.44
C ARG A 37 8.35 -16.67 -4.75
N LYS A 38 8.69 -17.45 -5.77
CA LYS A 38 9.12 -16.95 -7.08
C LYS A 38 8.03 -16.09 -7.73
N GLN A 39 6.77 -16.52 -7.69
CA GLN A 39 5.64 -15.74 -8.21
C GLN A 39 5.41 -14.45 -7.41
N ARG A 40 5.57 -14.46 -6.08
CA ARG A 40 5.50 -13.24 -5.26
C ARG A 40 6.57 -12.23 -5.68
N VAL A 41 7.81 -12.68 -5.85
CA VAL A 41 8.93 -11.83 -6.32
C VAL A 41 8.64 -11.31 -7.72
N MET A 42 8.15 -12.14 -8.63
CA MET A 42 7.81 -11.72 -9.99
C MET A 42 6.69 -10.67 -9.99
N LYS A 43 5.63 -10.86 -9.19
CA LYS A 43 4.56 -9.86 -9.06
C LYS A 43 5.10 -8.55 -8.49
N ARG A 44 5.91 -8.60 -7.43
CA ARG A 44 6.59 -7.42 -6.86
C ARG A 44 7.39 -6.70 -7.93
N ASN A 45 8.23 -7.41 -8.67
CA ASN A 45 9.10 -6.82 -9.69
C ASN A 45 8.30 -6.12 -10.81
N LYS A 46 7.18 -6.72 -11.26
CA LYS A 46 6.27 -6.07 -12.22
C LYS A 46 5.70 -4.77 -11.68
N VAL A 47 5.24 -4.76 -10.43
CA VAL A 47 4.71 -3.56 -9.78
C VAL A 47 5.80 -2.51 -9.59
N LEU A 48 7.01 -2.92 -9.20
CA LEU A 48 8.18 -2.07 -9.04
C LEU A 48 8.54 -1.36 -10.35
N VAL A 49 8.53 -2.06 -11.49
CA VAL A 49 8.79 -1.45 -12.81
C VAL A 49 7.69 -0.46 -13.20
N ALA A 50 6.42 -0.80 -12.96
CA ALA A 50 5.31 0.13 -13.17
C ALA A 50 5.43 1.38 -12.28
N ARG A 51 5.95 1.21 -11.06
CA ARG A 51 6.16 2.28 -10.09
C ARG A 51 7.35 3.17 -10.44
N TYR A 52 8.41 2.56 -10.95
CA TYR A 52 9.52 3.29 -11.56
C TYR A 52 9.03 4.18 -12.71
N TYR A 53 8.27 3.62 -13.66
CA TYR A 53 7.63 4.39 -14.75
C TYR A 53 6.78 5.55 -14.23
N TYR A 54 5.98 5.33 -13.18
CA TYR A 54 5.18 6.40 -12.58
C TYR A 54 6.05 7.56 -12.09
N TRP A 55 7.14 7.27 -11.39
CA TRP A 55 7.99 8.31 -10.85
C TRP A 55 8.79 9.04 -11.92
N THR A 56 9.32 8.34 -12.93
CA THR A 56 10.12 8.96 -13.99
C THR A 56 9.29 9.66 -15.05
N GLU A 57 8.17 9.06 -15.49
CA GLU A 57 7.42 9.59 -16.64
C GLU A 57 6.28 10.52 -16.22
N ILE A 58 5.53 10.16 -15.17
CA ILE A 58 4.38 10.94 -14.73
C ILE A 58 4.82 12.04 -13.76
N ARG A 59 5.63 11.68 -12.75
CA ARG A 59 6.12 12.64 -11.74
C ARG A 59 7.44 13.33 -12.12
N ARG A 60 8.10 12.90 -13.20
CA ARG A 60 9.35 13.48 -13.73
C ARG A 60 10.48 13.60 -12.70
N ARG A 61 10.65 12.57 -11.86
CA ARG A 61 11.77 12.45 -10.91
C ARG A 61 13.02 11.92 -11.60
N ARG A 62 14.19 12.30 -11.09
CA ARG A 62 15.49 11.79 -11.56
C ARG A 62 15.69 10.34 -11.13
N PHE A 63 16.46 9.60 -11.93
CA PHE A 63 16.72 8.17 -11.71
C PHE A 63 17.20 7.86 -10.28
N ASP A 64 18.22 8.56 -9.80
CA ASP A 64 18.84 8.27 -8.50
C ASP A 64 17.84 8.45 -7.35
N ASP A 65 17.04 9.53 -7.40
CA ASP A 65 15.96 9.78 -6.43
C ASP A 65 14.90 8.68 -6.49
N VAL A 66 14.54 8.22 -7.70
CA VAL A 66 13.55 7.14 -7.85
C VAL A 66 14.06 5.84 -7.26
N ILE A 67 15.33 5.49 -7.49
CA ILE A 67 15.92 4.28 -6.88
C ILE A 67 15.82 4.36 -5.36
N LYS A 68 16.17 5.50 -4.74
CA LYS A 68 16.03 5.70 -3.29
C LYS A 68 14.59 5.65 -2.80
N ILE A 69 13.65 6.24 -3.54
CA ILE A 69 12.23 6.17 -3.21
C ILE A 69 11.74 4.71 -3.19
N LEU A 70 12.07 3.96 -4.25
CA LEU A 70 11.66 2.56 -4.38
C LEU A 70 12.33 1.67 -3.32
N SER A 71 13.62 1.89 -3.06
CA SER A 71 14.40 1.13 -2.07
C SER A 71 13.88 1.39 -0.65
N ASP A 72 13.87 2.65 -0.22
CA ASP A 72 13.83 2.97 1.21
C ASP A 72 12.39 3.19 1.73
N TYR A 73 11.45 3.51 0.84
CA TYR A 73 10.11 3.92 1.25
C TYR A 73 8.98 3.05 0.71
N GLU A 74 9.14 2.38 -0.44
CA GLU A 74 8.05 1.64 -1.07
C GLU A 74 8.25 0.11 -1.03
N PHE A 75 9.42 -0.41 -1.42
CA PHE A 75 9.65 -1.84 -1.59
C PHE A 75 10.63 -2.48 -0.59
N PHE A 76 11.46 -1.69 0.10
CA PHE A 76 12.42 -2.17 1.11
C PHE A 76 13.37 -3.24 0.54
N VAL A 77 14.02 -2.91 -0.58
CA VAL A 77 14.95 -3.79 -1.30
C VAL A 77 16.15 -2.99 -1.77
N ASP A 78 17.33 -3.63 -1.81
CA ASP A 78 18.54 -2.96 -2.27
C ASP A 78 18.43 -2.41 -3.71
N ASP A 79 19.15 -1.32 -3.96
CA ASP A 79 19.31 -0.67 -5.27
C ASP A 79 19.62 -1.69 -6.39
N ARG A 80 20.47 -2.68 -6.11
CA ARG A 80 20.81 -3.75 -7.07
C ARG A 80 19.61 -4.61 -7.45
N THR A 81 18.72 -4.89 -6.50
CA THR A 81 17.50 -5.67 -6.73
C THR A 81 16.54 -4.90 -7.63
N ILE A 82 16.44 -3.59 -7.45
CA ILE A 82 15.63 -2.70 -8.29
C ILE A 82 16.19 -2.71 -9.72
N GLN A 83 17.49 -2.50 -9.88
CA GLN A 83 18.15 -2.50 -11.20
C GLN A 83 17.95 -3.83 -11.93
N ASN A 84 18.17 -4.97 -11.26
CA ASN A 84 17.93 -6.28 -11.86
C ASN A 84 16.46 -6.44 -12.29
N ALA A 85 15.51 -6.00 -11.45
CA ALA A 85 14.09 -6.08 -11.79
C ALA A 85 13.72 -5.24 -13.01
N LEU A 86 14.33 -4.06 -13.18
CA LEU A 86 14.14 -3.19 -14.35
C LEU A 86 14.67 -3.87 -15.63
N VAL A 87 15.86 -4.46 -15.57
CA VAL A 87 16.45 -5.19 -16.71
C VAL A 87 15.59 -6.41 -17.07
N ASP A 88 15.22 -7.24 -16.09
CA ASP A 88 14.43 -8.45 -16.30
C ASP A 88 13.02 -8.18 -16.86
N ASN A 89 12.48 -6.98 -16.63
CA ASN A 89 11.14 -6.57 -17.07
C ASN A 89 11.18 -5.38 -18.05
N ASP A 90 12.27 -5.20 -18.81
CA ASP A 90 12.39 -4.11 -19.78
C ASP A 90 11.23 -4.12 -20.79
N SER A 91 10.80 -5.31 -21.24
CA SER A 91 9.66 -5.44 -22.16
C SER A 91 8.38 -4.78 -21.63
N LEU A 92 8.07 -4.97 -20.34
CA LEU A 92 6.94 -4.29 -19.69
C LEU A 92 7.16 -2.78 -19.63
N TYR A 93 8.36 -2.34 -19.27
CA TYR A 93 8.68 -0.91 -19.21
C TYR A 93 8.53 -0.23 -20.58
N ARG A 94 8.98 -0.87 -21.65
CA ARG A 94 8.82 -0.40 -23.04
C ARG A 94 7.35 -0.32 -23.45
N GLU A 95 6.53 -1.29 -23.06
CA GLU A 95 5.08 -1.26 -23.31
C GLU A 95 4.44 -0.04 -22.63
N LEU A 96 4.78 0.22 -21.36
CA LEU A 96 4.27 1.37 -20.60
C LEU A 96 4.65 2.70 -21.26
N LEU A 97 5.91 2.81 -21.74
CA LEU A 97 6.41 3.99 -22.45
C LEU A 97 5.68 4.21 -23.79
N SER A 98 5.56 3.14 -24.60
CA SER A 98 4.91 3.20 -25.91
C SER A 98 3.47 3.69 -25.80
N ASN A 99 2.73 3.14 -24.85
CA ASN A 99 1.32 3.44 -24.69
C ASN A 99 1.04 4.65 -23.80
N LYS A 100 2.08 5.25 -23.19
CA LYS A 100 2.00 6.43 -22.30
C LYS A 100 0.90 6.27 -21.23
N TYR A 101 0.96 5.17 -20.48
CA TYR A 101 -0.06 4.86 -19.47
C TYR A 101 -0.20 6.00 -18.45
N SER A 102 -1.45 6.33 -18.11
CA SER A 102 -1.78 7.33 -17.08
C SER A 102 -1.84 6.71 -15.68
N ALA A 103 -1.73 7.54 -14.65
CA ALA A 103 -1.83 7.11 -13.25
C ALA A 103 -3.10 6.29 -12.95
N ARG A 104 -4.25 6.69 -13.54
CA ARG A 104 -5.52 5.96 -13.39
C ARG A 104 -5.46 4.55 -14.01
N LYS A 105 -4.81 4.41 -15.18
CA LYS A 105 -4.64 3.10 -15.82
C LYS A 105 -3.73 2.21 -14.99
N LEU A 106 -2.66 2.76 -14.42
CA LEU A 106 -1.77 2.04 -13.51
C LEU A 106 -2.51 1.58 -12.25
N ALA A 107 -3.36 2.42 -11.66
CA ALA A 107 -4.18 2.04 -10.51
C ALA A 107 -5.14 0.88 -10.80
N SER A 108 -5.67 0.81 -12.02
CA SER A 108 -6.52 -0.29 -12.47
C SER A 108 -5.74 -1.59 -12.69
N LEU A 109 -4.51 -1.52 -13.20
CA LEU A 109 -3.69 -2.70 -13.49
C LEU A 109 -2.94 -3.23 -12.25
N PHE A 110 -2.51 -2.32 -11.38
CA PHE A 110 -1.71 -2.58 -10.20
C PHE A 110 -2.40 -1.97 -8.96
N PRO A 111 -3.47 -2.63 -8.45
CA PRO A 111 -4.13 -2.20 -7.24
C PRO A 111 -3.21 -2.36 -6.03
N GLY A 112 -3.41 -1.53 -5.00
CA GLY A 112 -2.69 -1.59 -3.72
C GLY A 112 -1.59 -0.55 -3.53
N LEU A 113 -1.27 0.24 -4.55
CA LEU A 113 -0.40 1.43 -4.43
C LEU A 113 -1.19 2.70 -4.73
N SER A 114 -0.75 3.83 -4.14
CA SER A 114 -1.29 5.15 -4.42
C SER A 114 -0.63 5.75 -5.66
N TRP A 115 -1.38 5.85 -6.76
CA TRP A 115 -0.87 6.38 -8.03
C TRP A 115 -1.10 7.90 -8.19
N GLY A 116 -1.49 8.59 -7.12
CA GLY A 116 -1.78 10.03 -7.12
C GLY A 116 -3.22 10.36 -7.50
#